data_AF-A0A8C3RMJ5-F1
#
_entry.id   AF-A0A8C3RMJ5-F1
#
_cell.length_a   1.000
_cell.length_b   1.000
_cell.length_c   1.000
_cell.angle_alpha   90.00
_cell.angle_beta   90.00
_cell.angle_gamma   90.00
#
_symmetry.space_group_name_H-M   'P 1'
#
loop_
_entity.id
_entity.type
_entity.pdbx_description
1 polymer ?
#
loop_
_entity_poly.entity_id
_entity_poly.type
_entity_poly.pdbx_seq_one_letter_code
_entity_poly.pdbx_strand_id
1 'polypeptide(L)'
;LGEGALAEHKVFAIRFCFFFASQLRHEPICRKVFTKKRKTFSSLKQRLQGTEIPSVKKQPPPSKKQPEKKSNWRQLHEDFINAIQSAKQVTKAMKEGRPLPPPPPPSINPDYIQCPYCLRRFNEAAAERHISFCKEQASRRVFAPGQKSAKQAPVSNTFALCFLADRLTRPNRL
;
A
#
# COMPACT_ATOMS: atom_id res chain seq x y z
N LEU A 1 41.02 35.52 -37.83
CA LEU A 1 41.27 35.14 -36.41
C LEU A 1 40.69 36.24 -35.54
N GLY A 2 39.56 36.04 -34.84
CA GLY A 2 39.10 37.06 -33.89
C GLY A 2 37.66 37.05 -33.38
N GLU A 3 36.70 36.34 -33.99
CA GLU A 3 35.27 36.52 -33.64
C GLU A 3 34.72 35.48 -32.63
N GLY A 4 35.39 34.33 -32.46
CA GLY A 4 34.88 33.20 -31.66
C GLY A 4 35.13 33.28 -30.14
N ALA A 5 36.06 34.10 -29.66
CA ALA A 5 36.41 34.15 -28.24
C ALA A 5 35.46 35.05 -27.40
N LEU A 6 34.75 35.98 -28.04
CA LEU A 6 33.91 36.96 -27.37
C LEU A 6 32.51 36.42 -27.02
N ALA A 7 32.04 35.40 -27.74
CA ALA A 7 30.74 34.76 -27.53
C ALA A 7 30.76 33.81 -26.31
N GLU A 8 31.81 32.99 -26.18
CA GLU A 8 31.99 32.06 -25.06
C GLU A 8 32.16 32.79 -23.71
N HIS A 9 32.88 33.92 -23.72
CA HIS A 9 33.07 34.74 -22.52
C HIS A 9 31.78 35.43 -22.06
N LYS A 10 30.89 35.80 -23.00
CA LYS A 10 29.55 36.35 -22.69
C LYS A 10 28.61 35.29 -22.11
N VAL A 11 28.61 34.06 -22.63
CA VAL A 11 27.79 32.97 -22.09
C VAL A 11 28.27 32.57 -20.69
N PHE A 12 29.58 32.53 -20.47
CA PHE A 12 30.16 32.30 -19.14
C PHE A 12 29.79 33.41 -18.16
N ALA A 13 29.86 34.69 -18.57
CA ALA A 13 29.46 35.83 -17.75
C ALA A 13 27.95 35.83 -17.41
N ILE A 14 27.07 35.46 -18.36
CA ILE A 14 25.63 35.37 -18.11
C ILE A 14 25.31 34.24 -17.12
N ARG A 15 25.98 33.08 -17.25
CA ARG A 15 25.80 31.94 -16.34
C ARG A 15 26.37 32.24 -14.94
N PHE A 16 27.51 32.93 -14.86
CA PHE A 16 28.14 33.35 -13.61
C PHE A 16 27.34 34.46 -12.91
N CYS A 17 26.81 35.44 -13.64
CA CYS A 17 25.90 36.47 -13.11
C CYS A 17 24.59 35.87 -12.57
N PHE A 18 24.02 34.88 -13.25
CA PHE A 18 22.81 34.20 -12.76
C PHE A 18 23.09 33.41 -11.47
N PHE A 19 24.24 32.76 -11.38
CA PHE A 19 24.67 32.04 -10.18
C PHE A 19 24.91 32.98 -8.99
N PHE A 20 25.62 34.10 -9.19
CA PHE A 20 25.87 35.09 -8.13
C PHE A 20 24.58 35.79 -7.67
N ALA A 21 23.71 36.20 -8.61
CA ALA A 21 22.42 36.82 -8.29
C ALA A 21 21.45 35.85 -7.60
N SER A 22 21.56 34.55 -7.88
CA SER A 22 20.82 33.50 -7.19
C SER A 22 21.36 33.26 -5.78
N GLN A 23 22.68 33.20 -5.62
CA GLN A 23 23.33 32.99 -4.32
C GLN A 23 23.02 34.13 -3.35
N LEU A 24 23.08 35.40 -3.79
CA LEU A 24 22.76 36.57 -2.95
C LEU A 24 21.33 36.53 -2.40
N ARG A 25 20.37 35.97 -3.15
CA ARG A 25 18.97 35.81 -2.71
C ARG A 25 18.76 34.55 -1.87
N HIS A 26 19.55 33.50 -2.13
CA HIS A 26 19.45 32.22 -1.44
C HIS A 26 20.09 32.24 -0.04
N GLU A 27 21.24 32.90 0.12
CA GLU A 27 21.99 33.05 1.38
C GLU A 27 21.10 33.44 2.59
N PRO A 28 20.30 34.51 2.54
CA PRO A 28 19.46 34.90 3.68
C PRO A 28 18.30 33.92 3.94
N ILE A 29 17.79 33.22 2.92
CA ILE A 29 16.68 32.27 3.06
C ILE A 29 17.20 30.98 3.69
N CYS A 30 18.31 30.46 3.17
CA CYS A 30 18.99 29.28 3.69
C CYS A 30 19.31 29.47 5.18
N ARG A 31 19.94 30.59 5.55
CA ARG A 31 20.23 30.92 6.95
C ARG A 31 18.97 30.98 7.80
N LYS A 32 17.88 31.57 7.33
CA LYS A 32 16.60 31.66 8.08
C LYS A 32 15.94 30.29 8.29
N VAL A 33 16.00 29.40 7.31
CA VAL A 33 15.40 28.06 7.37
C VAL A 33 16.15 27.15 8.34
N PHE A 34 17.49 27.25 8.39
CA PHE A 34 18.30 26.40 9.26
C PHE A 34 18.46 26.94 10.69
N THR A 35 18.46 28.27 10.89
CA THR A 35 18.58 28.86 12.24
C THR A 35 17.27 28.77 13.03
N LYS A 36 16.11 28.82 12.37
CA LYS A 36 14.80 28.72 13.03
C LYS A 36 14.27 27.29 12.92
N LYS A 37 14.15 26.58 14.03
CA LYS A 37 13.44 25.29 14.06
C LYS A 37 11.96 25.52 13.73
N ARG A 38 11.50 25.01 12.59
CA ARG A 38 10.07 25.06 12.21
C ARG A 38 9.26 24.28 13.25
N LYS A 39 8.11 24.82 13.66
CA LYS A 39 7.17 24.11 14.52
C LYS A 39 6.71 22.83 13.80
N THR A 40 6.79 21.69 14.47
CA THR A 40 6.33 20.42 13.92
C THR A 40 4.85 20.53 13.58
N PHE A 41 4.55 20.29 12.30
CA PHE A 41 3.20 20.32 11.81
C PHE A 41 2.41 19.18 12.45
N SER A 42 1.29 19.52 13.09
CA SER A 42 0.41 18.55 13.73
C SER A 42 -0.94 18.60 13.03
N SER A 43 -1.28 17.53 12.32
CA SER A 43 -2.55 17.37 11.62
C SER A 43 -3.75 17.49 12.58
N LEU A 44 -3.60 17.03 13.82
CA LEU A 44 -4.61 17.19 14.86
C LEU A 44 -4.88 18.66 15.18
N LYS A 45 -3.82 19.46 15.35
CA LYS A 45 -3.95 20.89 15.66
C LYS A 45 -4.59 21.64 14.49
N GLN A 46 -4.19 21.37 13.25
CA GLN A 46 -4.82 22.00 12.09
C GLN A 46 -6.31 21.64 11.95
N ARG A 47 -6.69 20.39 12.25
CA ARG A 47 -8.10 19.97 12.20
C ARG A 47 -8.96 20.62 13.30
N LEU A 48 -8.37 20.92 14.45
CA LEU A 48 -9.07 21.52 15.59
C LEU A 48 -9.14 23.05 15.52
N GLN A 49 -8.28 23.70 14.74
CA GLN A 49 -8.35 25.14 14.52
C GLN A 49 -9.58 25.48 13.67
N GLY A 50 -10.59 26.10 14.29
CA GLY A 50 -11.85 26.49 13.65
C GLY A 50 -13.03 25.56 13.93
N THR A 51 -12.85 24.49 14.71
CA THR A 51 -13.95 23.65 15.21
C THR A 51 -14.12 23.86 16.71
N GLU A 52 -15.30 24.31 17.17
CA GLU A 52 -15.65 24.45 18.60
C GLU A 52 -15.91 23.11 19.30
N ILE A 53 -15.27 22.04 18.83
CA ILE A 53 -15.41 20.71 19.42
C ILE A 53 -14.41 20.62 20.57
N PRO A 54 -14.86 20.50 21.84
CA PRO A 54 -13.96 20.31 22.97
C PRO A 54 -13.07 19.10 22.67
N SER A 55 -11.75 19.27 22.77
CA SER A 55 -10.75 18.22 22.60
C SER A 55 -11.21 16.95 23.32
N VAL A 56 -11.70 15.96 22.58
CA VAL A 56 -12.06 14.65 23.12
C VAL A 56 -10.81 14.11 23.82
N LYS A 57 -10.90 14.00 25.15
CA LYS A 57 -9.86 13.36 25.98
C LYS A 57 -9.59 12.00 25.33
N LYS A 58 -8.37 11.81 24.81
CA LYS A 58 -7.92 10.50 24.34
C LYS A 58 -8.21 9.54 25.48
N GLN A 59 -9.08 8.57 25.23
CA GLN A 59 -9.27 7.51 26.20
C GLN A 59 -7.91 6.86 26.45
N PRO A 60 -7.58 6.54 27.71
CA PRO A 60 -6.35 5.83 28.01
C PRO A 60 -6.30 4.56 27.15
N PRO A 61 -5.11 4.18 26.64
CA PRO A 61 -4.96 2.98 25.84
C PRO A 61 -5.58 1.79 26.59
N PRO A 62 -6.34 0.92 25.92
CA PRO A 62 -6.98 -0.21 26.57
C PRO A 62 -5.93 -1.01 27.34
N SER A 63 -6.04 -1.04 28.67
CA SER A 63 -5.06 -1.59 29.61
C SER A 63 -5.03 -3.13 29.65
N LYS A 64 -5.66 -3.79 28.69
CA LYS A 64 -5.59 -5.25 28.56
C LYS A 64 -4.36 -5.57 27.72
N LYS A 65 -3.25 -5.89 28.39
CA LYS A 65 -2.09 -6.54 27.78
C LYS A 65 -2.61 -7.82 27.13
N GLN A 66 -2.85 -7.77 25.82
CA GLN A 66 -3.14 -9.00 25.08
C GLN A 66 -1.93 -9.92 25.24
N PRO A 67 -2.13 -11.24 25.41
CA PRO A 67 -1.02 -12.17 25.48
C PRO A 67 -0.16 -11.95 24.24
N GLU A 68 1.11 -11.59 24.44
CA GLU A 68 2.04 -11.34 23.34
C GLU A 68 2.14 -12.62 22.52
N LYS A 69 1.54 -12.59 21.32
CA LYS A 69 1.63 -13.69 20.37
C LYS A 69 3.10 -13.83 20.02
N LYS A 70 3.67 -14.98 20.37
CA LYS A 70 5.07 -15.28 20.07
C LYS A 70 5.23 -15.22 18.56
N SER A 71 5.99 -14.24 18.08
CA SER A 71 6.23 -14.04 16.65
C SER A 71 6.94 -15.26 16.09
N ASN A 72 6.25 -16.03 15.25
CA ASN A 72 6.78 -17.21 14.60
C ASN A 72 7.50 -16.87 13.29
N TRP A 73 8.38 -15.87 13.35
CA TRP A 73 8.99 -15.28 12.15
C TRP A 73 9.93 -16.25 11.43
N ARG A 74 10.59 -17.18 12.15
CA ARG A 74 11.48 -18.18 11.54
C ARG A 74 10.70 -19.12 10.64
N GLN A 75 9.58 -19.66 11.12
CA GLN A 75 8.74 -20.56 10.32
C GLN A 75 8.09 -19.81 9.16
N LEU A 76 7.57 -18.60 9.38
CA LEU A 76 7.02 -17.78 8.29
C LEU A 76 8.06 -17.46 7.21
N HIS A 77 9.31 -17.24 7.62
CA HIS A 77 10.41 -16.98 6.69
C HIS A 77 10.84 -18.22 5.91
N GLU A 78 10.97 -19.36 6.59
CA GLU A 78 11.27 -20.65 5.96
C GLU A 78 10.18 -21.05 4.97
N ASP A 79 8.91 -20.93 5.35
CA ASP A 79 7.75 -21.18 4.48
C ASP A 79 7.78 -20.28 3.23
N PHE A 80 8.13 -19.01 3.39
CA PHE A 80 8.27 -18.08 2.28
C PHE A 80 9.40 -18.47 1.33
N ILE A 81 10.57 -18.85 1.86
CA ILE A 81 11.70 -19.32 1.05
C ILE A 81 11.30 -20.58 0.27
N ASN A 82 10.66 -21.54 0.94
CA ASN A 82 10.21 -22.79 0.33
C ASN A 82 9.17 -22.56 -0.77
N ALA A 83 8.25 -21.63 -0.59
CA ALA A 83 7.27 -21.23 -1.61
C ALA A 83 7.94 -20.63 -2.86
N ILE A 84 8.98 -19.80 -2.68
CA ILE A 84 9.73 -19.24 -3.81
C ILE A 84 10.52 -20.34 -4.53
N GLN A 85 11.20 -21.22 -3.79
CA GLN A 85 12.02 -22.27 -4.38
C GLN A 85 11.17 -23.26 -5.17
N SER A 86 10.02 -23.69 -4.64
CA SER A 86 9.09 -24.56 -5.34
C SER A 86 8.53 -23.91 -6.62
N ALA A 87 8.15 -22.63 -6.59
CA ALA A 87 7.73 -21.91 -7.79
C ALA A 87 8.84 -21.85 -8.86
N LYS A 88 10.10 -21.64 -8.45
CA LYS A 88 11.25 -21.72 -9.36
C LYS A 88 11.45 -23.11 -9.94
N GLN A 89 11.27 -24.18 -9.16
CA GLN A 89 11.36 -25.56 -9.66
C GLN A 89 10.27 -25.86 -10.69
N VAL A 90 9.04 -25.39 -10.47
CA VAL A 90 7.94 -25.51 -11.45
C VAL A 90 8.31 -24.82 -12.77
N THR A 91 8.81 -23.58 -12.72
CA THR A 91 9.21 -22.86 -13.95
C THR A 91 10.38 -23.51 -14.68
N LYS A 92 11.33 -24.14 -13.96
CA LYS A 92 12.43 -24.91 -14.55
C LYS A 92 11.91 -26.18 -15.23
N ALA A 93 11.03 -26.94 -14.57
CA ALA A 93 10.44 -28.16 -15.13
C ALA A 93 9.62 -27.88 -16.41
N MET A 94 8.88 -26.77 -16.44
CA MET A 94 8.15 -26.32 -17.64
C MET A 94 9.08 -26.02 -18.82
N LYS A 95 10.27 -25.46 -18.57
CA LYS A 95 11.26 -25.16 -19.62
C LYS A 95 11.98 -26.40 -20.13
N GLU A 96 12.24 -27.37 -19.25
CA GLU A 96 12.95 -28.62 -19.57
C GLU A 96 12.02 -29.70 -20.13
N GLY A 97 10.70 -29.45 -20.23
CA GLY A 97 9.73 -30.42 -20.74
C GLY A 97 9.52 -31.64 -19.83
N ARG A 98 9.97 -31.56 -18.57
CA ARG A 98 9.85 -32.63 -17.57
C ARG A 98 8.46 -32.58 -16.92
N PRO A 99 7.84 -33.72 -16.52
CA PRO A 99 6.58 -33.71 -15.79
C PRO A 99 6.64 -32.78 -14.57
N LEU A 100 5.55 -32.02 -14.40
CA LEU A 100 5.42 -30.99 -13.38
C LEU A 100 5.68 -31.60 -11.98
N PRO A 101 6.54 -30.98 -11.14
CA PRO A 101 6.64 -31.41 -9.75
C PRO A 101 5.27 -31.24 -9.07
N PRO A 102 4.86 -32.18 -8.20
CA PRO A 102 3.58 -32.10 -7.50
C PRO A 102 3.52 -30.80 -6.68
N PRO A 103 2.34 -30.16 -6.60
CA PRO A 103 2.19 -28.87 -5.92
C PRO A 103 2.65 -28.99 -4.46
N PRO A 104 3.48 -28.05 -3.96
CA PRO A 104 3.93 -28.06 -2.58
C PRO A 104 2.71 -28.03 -1.63
N PRO A 105 2.75 -28.77 -0.51
CA PRO A 105 1.66 -28.77 0.46
C PRO A 105 1.42 -27.34 0.98
N PRO A 106 0.15 -26.93 1.15
CA PRO A 106 -0.17 -25.59 1.63
C PRO A 106 0.42 -25.39 3.03
N SER A 107 1.24 -24.35 3.22
CA SER A 107 1.76 -24.04 4.56
C SER A 107 0.60 -23.70 5.49
N ILE A 108 0.36 -24.57 6.46
CA ILE A 108 -0.65 -24.38 7.49
C ILE A 108 -0.06 -23.48 8.55
N ASN A 109 -0.44 -22.21 8.51
CA ASN A 109 -0.18 -21.28 9.61
C ASN A 109 -0.95 -21.76 10.86
N PRO A 110 -0.28 -22.04 11.99
CA PRO A 110 -0.92 -22.58 13.20
C PRO A 110 -1.87 -21.58 13.89
N ASP A 111 -1.79 -20.29 13.55
CA ASP A 111 -2.58 -19.22 14.18
C ASP A 111 -4.02 -19.08 13.62
N TYR A 112 -4.37 -19.88 12.61
CA TYR A 112 -5.67 -19.80 11.96
C TYR A 112 -6.65 -20.80 12.56
N ILE A 113 -7.72 -20.28 13.16
CA ILE A 113 -8.82 -21.11 13.65
C ILE A 113 -9.87 -21.31 12.55
N GLN A 114 -10.42 -22.52 12.48
CA GLN A 114 -11.43 -22.88 11.50
C GLN A 114 -12.83 -22.63 12.08
N CYS A 115 -13.69 -21.95 11.32
CA CYS A 115 -15.08 -21.77 11.72
C CYS A 115 -15.87 -23.10 11.60
N PRO A 116 -16.59 -23.54 12.64
CA PRO A 116 -17.35 -24.80 12.60
C PRO A 116 -18.59 -24.75 11.69
N TYR A 117 -19.06 -23.56 11.30
CA TYR A 117 -20.28 -23.40 10.49
C TYR A 117 -20.03 -23.23 8.98
N CYS A 118 -18.87 -22.67 8.59
CA CYS A 118 -18.56 -22.40 7.17
C CYS A 118 -17.21 -22.95 6.71
N LEU A 119 -16.46 -23.62 7.59
CA LEU A 119 -15.15 -24.24 7.34
C LEU A 119 -14.05 -23.29 6.82
N ARG A 120 -14.30 -21.98 6.75
CA ARG A 120 -13.29 -20.97 6.42
C ARG A 120 -12.34 -20.76 7.60
N ARG A 121 -11.08 -20.46 7.28
CA ARG A 121 -9.99 -20.21 8.23
C ARG A 121 -9.79 -18.72 8.44
N PHE A 122 -9.72 -18.28 9.69
CA PHE A 122 -9.53 -16.88 10.06
C PHE A 122 -8.48 -16.75 11.16
N ASN A 123 -7.87 -15.55 11.28
CA ASN A 123 -7.07 -15.23 12.46
C ASN A 123 -7.97 -15.13 13.70
N GLU A 124 -7.43 -15.33 14.90
CA GLU A 124 -8.20 -15.38 16.16
C GLU A 124 -9.19 -14.19 16.33
N ALA A 125 -8.73 -12.95 16.14
CA ALA A 125 -9.57 -11.75 16.32
C ALA A 125 -10.65 -11.58 15.23
N ALA A 126 -10.38 -12.00 13.99
CA ALA A 126 -11.39 -12.04 12.94
C ALA A 126 -12.34 -13.21 13.14
N ALA A 127 -11.83 -14.32 13.68
CA ALA A 127 -12.60 -15.51 13.93
C ALA A 127 -13.61 -15.30 15.05
N GLU A 128 -13.27 -14.60 16.13
CA GLU A 128 -14.24 -14.22 17.17
C GLU A 128 -15.45 -13.47 16.58
N ARG A 129 -15.21 -12.46 15.73
CA ARG A 129 -16.26 -11.70 15.03
C ARG A 129 -16.96 -12.53 13.96
N HIS A 130 -16.24 -13.42 13.30
CA HIS A 130 -16.78 -14.26 12.24
C HIS A 130 -17.65 -15.37 12.80
N ILE A 131 -17.25 -16.04 13.89
CA ILE A 131 -17.97 -17.17 14.48
C ILE A 131 -19.31 -16.71 15.04
N SER A 132 -19.38 -15.54 15.70
CA SER A 132 -20.63 -14.99 16.20
C SER A 132 -21.61 -14.69 15.06
N PHE A 133 -21.15 -13.98 14.02
CA PHE A 133 -21.96 -13.70 12.83
C PHE A 133 -22.34 -14.98 12.07
N CYS A 134 -21.39 -15.90 11.90
CA CYS A 134 -21.60 -17.11 11.11
C CYS A 134 -22.55 -18.08 11.83
N LYS A 135 -22.56 -18.11 13.16
CA LYS A 135 -23.53 -18.86 13.96
C LYS A 135 -24.96 -18.35 13.71
N GLU A 136 -25.18 -17.04 13.82
CA GLU A 136 -26.49 -16.42 13.57
C GLU A 136 -26.92 -16.57 12.12
N GLN A 137 -25.98 -16.38 11.20
CA GLN A 137 -26.25 -16.50 9.78
C GLN A 137 -26.55 -17.95 9.38
N ALA A 138 -25.89 -18.93 10.00
CA ALA A 138 -26.16 -20.35 9.80
C ALA A 138 -27.56 -20.69 10.30
N SER A 139 -27.95 -20.28 11.53
CA SER A 139 -29.28 -20.56 12.08
C SER A 139 -30.41 -19.91 11.26
N ARG A 140 -30.19 -18.70 10.73
CA ARG A 140 -31.16 -18.02 9.85
C ARG A 140 -31.27 -18.68 8.47
N ARG A 141 -30.18 -19.28 7.96
CA ARG A 141 -30.15 -19.95 6.65
C ARG A 141 -30.82 -21.31 6.64
N VAL A 142 -31.00 -21.96 7.79
CA VAL A 142 -31.68 -23.27 7.88
C VAL A 142 -33.14 -23.19 7.42
N PHE A 143 -33.75 -22.00 7.33
CA PHE A 143 -35.14 -21.82 6.91
C PHE A 143 -35.37 -21.07 5.59
N ALA A 144 -34.36 -20.88 4.74
CA ALA A 144 -34.59 -20.24 3.44
C ALA A 144 -33.70 -20.81 2.32
N PRO A 145 -34.21 -21.73 1.48
CA PRO A 145 -33.59 -22.01 0.20
C PRO A 145 -33.86 -20.82 -0.73
N GLY A 146 -32.82 -20.04 -1.02
CA GLY A 146 -32.78 -19.21 -2.22
C GLY A 146 -33.28 -17.77 -2.09
N GLN A 147 -32.45 -16.90 -1.52
CA GLN A 147 -32.41 -15.50 -1.93
C GLN A 147 -30.96 -15.02 -2.02
N LYS A 148 -30.33 -15.25 -3.19
CA LYS A 148 -29.19 -14.44 -3.60
C LYS A 148 -29.78 -13.07 -3.99
N SER A 149 -29.81 -12.13 -3.06
CA SER A 149 -30.08 -10.73 -3.41
C SER A 149 -28.87 -10.21 -4.20
N ALA A 150 -28.92 -10.40 -5.51
CA ALA A 150 -28.09 -9.69 -6.46
C ALA A 150 -28.50 -8.21 -6.42
N LYS A 151 -27.96 -7.45 -5.48
CA LYS A 151 -27.87 -6.00 -5.63
C LYS A 151 -26.70 -5.73 -6.58
N GLN A 152 -26.96 -5.90 -7.87
CA GLN A 152 -26.17 -5.24 -8.90
C GLN A 152 -26.43 -3.74 -8.74
N ALA A 153 -25.43 -3.00 -8.27
CA ALA A 153 -25.40 -1.56 -8.46
C ALA A 153 -25.06 -1.32 -9.93
N PRO A 154 -25.81 -0.50 -10.69
CA PRO A 154 -25.37 -0.05 -11.99
C PRO A 154 -24.20 0.91 -11.77
N VAL A 155 -22.97 0.40 -11.78
CA VAL A 155 -21.81 1.26 -11.96
C VAL A 155 -21.84 1.72 -13.41
N SER A 156 -22.28 2.96 -13.61
CA SER A 156 -22.14 3.68 -14.88
C SER A 156 -20.67 3.61 -15.29
N ASN A 157 -20.43 2.88 -16.38
CA ASN A 157 -19.10 2.54 -16.88
C ASN A 157 -18.50 3.72 -17.66
N THR A 158 -18.17 4.81 -16.95
CA THR A 158 -17.47 5.96 -17.53
C THR A 158 -15.96 5.74 -17.63
N PHE A 159 -15.41 4.70 -16.99
CA PHE A 159 -13.96 4.45 -16.96
C PHE A 159 -13.43 3.58 -18.10
N ALA A 160 -14.24 2.69 -18.69
CA ALA A 160 -13.80 1.85 -19.81
C ALA A 160 -13.65 2.63 -21.14
N LEU A 161 -14.39 3.72 -21.33
CA LEU A 161 -14.28 4.57 -22.53
C LEU A 161 -12.96 5.37 -22.56
N CYS A 162 -12.40 5.74 -21.41
CA CYS A 162 -11.09 6.41 -21.37
C CYS A 162 -9.94 5.47 -21.75
N PHE A 163 -9.97 4.19 -21.37
CA PHE A 163 -8.88 3.26 -21.69
C PHE A 163 -8.86 2.83 -23.17
N LEU A 164 -10.02 2.79 -23.85
CA LEU A 164 -10.06 2.49 -25.28
C LEU A 164 -9.68 3.69 -26.16
N ALA A 165 -9.93 4.93 -25.71
CA ALA A 165 -9.57 6.14 -26.45
C ALA A 165 -8.06 6.40 -26.51
N ASP A 166 -7.29 5.94 -25.52
CA ASP A 166 -5.83 6.15 -25.46
C ASP A 166 -5.04 5.19 -26.38
N ARG A 167 -5.67 4.11 -26.88
CA ARG A 167 -5.03 3.11 -27.76
C ARG A 167 -5.09 3.45 -29.25
N LEU A 168 -5.93 4.40 -29.67
CA LEU A 168 -6.12 4.77 -31.08
C LEU A 168 -5.44 6.10 -31.47
N THR A 169 -4.81 6.82 -30.52
CA THR A 169 -4.23 8.15 -30.77
C THR A 169 -2.70 8.19 -30.65
N ARG A 170 -2.01 7.05 -30.60
CA ARG A 170 -0.54 7.00 -30.66
C ARG A 170 -0.06 6.34 -31.94
N PRO A 171 0.17 7.10 -33.03
CA PRO A 171 0.99 6.62 -34.12
C PRO A 171 2.43 6.51 -33.64
N ASN A 172 2.98 5.29 -33.73
CA ASN A 172 4.38 4.98 -33.97
C ASN A 172 5.42 5.70 -33.08
N ARG A 173 5.96 4.99 -32.08
CA ARG A 173 7.27 5.31 -31.52
C ARG A 173 8.14 4.07 -31.57
N LEU A 174 9.13 4.13 -32.46
CA LEU A 174 10.37 3.34 -32.46
C LEU A 174 11.02 3.36 -31.07
#